data_AF-A0A1A8S582-F1
#
_entry.id   AF-A0A1A8S582-F1
#
_cell.length_a   1.000
_cell.length_b   1.000
_cell.length_c   1.000
_cell.angle_alpha   90.00
_cell.angle_beta   90.00
_cell.angle_gamma   90.00
#
_symmetry.space_group_name_H-M   'P 1'
#
loop_
_entity.id
_entity.type
_entity.pdbx_description
1 polymer ?
#
loop_
_entity_poly.entity_id
_entity_poly.type
_entity_poly.pdbx_seq_one_letter_code
_entity_poly.pdbx_strand_id
1 'polypeptide(L)'
;FSVLTKLGSSCQLICPPDEIKRSLLEMMLESSLSDLRDAQGVTLPFFPSLMRLLRLLQDFLFAEGTDNRMLWSEKIFEGVVNLLDRLQAWHSTPGIPGNTELKEMSKIGLRIIMGYIQQQNSQVCEM
;
A
#
# COMPACT_ATOMS: atom_id res chain seq x y z
N PHE A 1 5.02 9.07 11.01
CA PHE A 1 5.92 8.04 11.59
C PHE A 1 7.10 8.57 12.43
N SER A 2 7.25 9.88 12.68
CA SER A 2 8.44 10.45 13.36
C SER A 2 8.67 9.99 14.81
N VAL A 3 7.61 9.61 15.53
CA VAL A 3 7.71 9.08 16.89
C VAL A 3 8.40 7.71 16.92
N LEU A 4 8.10 6.83 15.96
CA LEU A 4 8.77 5.52 15.86
C LEU A 4 10.26 5.67 15.55
N THR A 5 10.62 6.62 14.68
CA THR A 5 12.04 6.91 14.40
C THR A 5 12.77 7.35 15.66
N LYS A 6 12.17 8.25 16.46
CA LYS A 6 12.76 8.70 17.74
C LYS A 6 12.92 7.55 18.75
N LEU A 7 11.94 6.65 18.85
CA LEU A 7 12.01 5.47 19.73
C LEU A 7 13.04 4.43 19.25
N GLY A 8 13.23 4.31 17.93
CA GLY A 8 14.31 3.51 17.36
C GLY A 8 15.68 4.07 17.74
N SER A 9 15.85 5.39 17.64
CA SER A 9 17.09 6.07 18.03
C SER A 9 17.41 5.96 19.52
N SER A 10 16.41 5.70 20.38
CA SER A 10 16.59 5.44 21.81
C SER A 10 16.79 3.96 22.16
N CYS A 11 16.90 3.06 21.16
CA CYS A 11 17.02 1.60 21.34
C CYS A 11 15.90 0.97 22.18
N GLN A 12 14.70 1.56 22.17
CA GLN A 12 13.55 1.09 22.95
C GLN A 12 12.63 0.13 22.17
N LEU A 13 12.95 -0.11 20.89
CA LEU A 13 12.15 -0.97 20.02
C LEU A 13 12.80 -2.34 19.88
N ILE A 14 11.96 -3.38 19.94
CA ILE A 14 12.37 -4.79 19.76
C ILE A 14 12.69 -5.09 18.28
N CYS A 15 12.07 -4.35 17.35
CA CYS A 15 12.28 -4.47 15.91
C CYS A 15 12.65 -3.10 15.30
N PRO A 16 13.29 -3.08 14.12
CA PRO A 16 13.56 -1.85 13.38
C PRO A 16 12.28 -1.01 13.14
N PRO A 17 12.35 0.34 13.21
CA PRO A 17 11.18 1.20 13.06
C PRO A 17 10.41 0.99 11.75
N ASP A 18 11.13 0.75 10.65
CA ASP A 18 10.61 0.47 9.31
C ASP A 18 9.85 -0.85 9.24
N GLU A 19 10.30 -1.89 9.94
CA GLU A 19 9.57 -3.16 10.04
C GLU A 19 8.24 -3.00 10.78
N ILE A 20 8.22 -2.18 11.83
CA ILE A 20 6.99 -1.85 12.57
C ILE A 20 6.02 -1.07 11.67
N LYS A 21 6.52 -0.08 10.92
CA LYS A 21 5.70 0.69 9.96
C LYS A 21 5.10 -0.21 8.89
N ARG A 22 5.91 -1.10 8.30
CA ARG A 22 5.46 -2.10 7.33
C ARG A 22 4.33 -2.95 7.90
N SER A 23 4.53 -3.52 9.08
CA SER A 23 3.53 -4.37 9.75
C SER A 23 2.22 -3.62 10.00
N LEU A 24 2.29 -2.35 10.43
CA LEU A 24 1.11 -1.52 10.63
C LEU A 24 0.36 -1.25 9.32
N LEU A 25 1.08 -0.94 8.24
CA LEU A 25 0.49 -0.71 6.94
C LEU A 25 -0.14 -1.99 6.35
N GLU A 26 0.49 -3.14 6.55
CA GLU A 26 -0.09 -4.46 6.21
C GLU A 26 -1.42 -4.68 6.95
N MET A 27 -1.43 -4.47 8.27
CA MET A 27 -2.66 -4.62 9.07
C MET A 27 -3.76 -3.65 8.63
N MET A 28 -3.43 -2.39 8.33
CA MET A 28 -4.40 -1.41 7.84
C MET A 28 -4.99 -1.81 6.48
N LEU A 29 -4.17 -2.40 5.60
CA LEU A 29 -4.60 -2.88 4.29
C LEU A 29 -5.51 -4.11 4.41
N GLU A 30 -5.13 -5.07 5.23
CA GLU A 30 -5.93 -6.27 5.51
C GLU A 30 -7.29 -5.91 6.15
N SER A 31 -7.29 -4.97 7.09
CA SER A 31 -8.52 -4.44 7.70
C SER A 31 -9.41 -3.78 6.65
N SER A 32 -8.85 -2.95 5.78
CA SER A 32 -9.60 -2.25 4.73
C SER A 32 -10.24 -3.22 3.73
N LEU A 33 -9.54 -4.31 3.38
CA LEU A 33 -10.08 -5.36 2.51
C LEU A 33 -11.21 -6.14 3.18
N SER A 34 -11.12 -6.35 4.49
CA SER A 34 -12.18 -6.98 5.29
C SER A 34 -13.42 -6.10 5.34
N ASP A 35 -13.27 -4.80 5.59
CA ASP A 35 -14.37 -3.83 5.59
C ASP A 35 -15.08 -3.78 4.22
N LEU A 36 -14.31 -3.80 3.13
CA LEU A 36 -14.88 -3.84 1.77
C LEU A 36 -15.63 -5.15 1.47
N ARG A 37 -15.21 -6.27 2.06
CA ARG A 37 -15.94 -7.54 1.95
C ARG A 37 -17.30 -7.45 2.63
N ASP A 38 -17.34 -6.80 3.78
CA ASP A 38 -18.54 -6.73 4.63
C ASP A 38 -19.51 -5.63 4.15
N ALA A 39 -19.01 -4.66 3.35
CA ALA A 39 -19.78 -3.55 2.81
C ALA A 39 -20.78 -3.90 1.67
N GLN A 40 -20.88 -5.18 1.26
CA GLN A 40 -21.84 -5.69 0.26
C GLN A 40 -21.93 -4.85 -1.04
N GLY A 41 -20.80 -4.32 -1.52
CA GLY A 41 -20.71 -3.54 -2.76
C GLY A 41 -20.85 -2.02 -2.61
N VAL A 42 -21.09 -1.50 -1.39
CA VAL A 42 -21.11 -0.06 -1.13
C VAL A 42 -19.68 0.43 -0.83
N THR A 43 -18.93 0.83 -1.86
CA THR A 43 -17.50 1.16 -1.72
C THR A 43 -17.20 2.66 -1.63
N LEU A 44 -18.09 3.51 -2.15
CA LEU A 44 -17.94 4.98 -2.19
C LEU A 44 -17.56 5.63 -0.85
N PRO A 45 -18.19 5.28 0.30
CA PRO A 45 -17.85 5.88 1.59
C PRO A 45 -16.40 5.63 2.02
N PHE A 46 -15.79 4.55 1.54
CA PHE A 46 -14.43 4.15 1.90
C PHE A 46 -13.37 4.89 1.07
N PHE A 47 -13.74 5.56 -0.03
CA PHE A 47 -12.77 6.14 -0.97
C PHE A 47 -11.77 7.11 -0.33
N PRO A 48 -12.17 8.05 0.55
CA PRO A 48 -11.20 8.95 1.19
C PRO A 48 -10.17 8.22 2.04
N SER A 49 -10.59 7.18 2.77
CA SER A 49 -9.73 6.38 3.65
C SER A 49 -8.78 5.49 2.83
N LEU A 50 -9.30 4.82 1.81
CA LEU A 50 -8.51 3.97 0.91
C LEU A 50 -7.48 4.78 0.12
N MET A 51 -7.85 5.96 -0.36
CA MET A 51 -6.93 6.88 -1.02
C MET A 51 -5.79 7.29 -0.09
N ARG A 52 -6.11 7.61 1.17
CA ARG A 52 -5.10 7.97 2.16
C ARG A 52 -4.17 6.81 2.46
N LEU A 53 -4.70 5.59 2.60
CA LEU A 53 -3.90 4.39 2.83
C LEU A 53 -2.97 4.10 1.65
N LEU A 54 -3.45 4.17 0.41
CA LEU A 54 -2.64 3.97 -0.79
C LEU A 54 -1.52 5.02 -0.90
N ARG A 55 -1.79 6.29 -0.56
CA ARG A 55 -0.75 7.33 -0.49
C ARG A 55 0.27 7.05 0.60
N LEU A 56 -0.17 6.65 1.80
CA LEU A 56 0.75 6.29 2.89
C LEU A 56 1.64 5.11 2.51
N LEU A 57 1.08 4.09 1.86
CA LEU A 57 1.84 2.95 1.33
C LEU A 57 2.87 3.41 0.29
N GLN A 58 2.46 4.23 -0.68
CA GLN A 58 3.36 4.79 -1.68
C GLN A 58 4.49 5.59 -1.02
N ASP A 59 4.16 6.56 -0.16
CA ASP A 59 5.15 7.42 0.48
C ASP A 59 6.14 6.60 1.32
N PHE A 60 5.66 5.61 2.07
CA PHE A 60 6.51 4.72 2.87
C PHE A 60 7.46 3.88 1.99
N LEU A 61 6.93 3.20 0.97
CA LEU A 61 7.72 2.31 0.11
C LEU A 61 8.74 3.07 -0.74
N PHE A 62 8.40 4.26 -1.23
CA PHE A 62 9.32 5.05 -2.05
C PHE A 62 10.34 5.83 -1.22
N ALA A 63 10.05 6.13 0.05
CA ALA A 63 11.01 6.81 0.93
C ALA A 63 11.95 5.84 1.65
N GLU A 64 11.47 4.67 2.09
CA GLU A 64 12.24 3.73 2.92
C GLU A 64 12.57 2.44 2.16
N GLY A 65 11.74 2.04 1.18
CA GLY A 65 11.90 0.78 0.45
C GLY A 65 12.97 0.82 -0.65
N THR A 66 13.54 1.98 -0.98
CA THR A 66 14.72 2.06 -1.87
C THR A 66 15.97 1.53 -1.17
N ASP A 67 16.10 1.80 0.12
CA ASP A 67 17.24 1.39 0.93
C ASP A 67 17.02 0.01 1.56
N ASN A 68 15.79 -0.30 1.95
CA ASN A 68 15.42 -1.60 2.50
C ASN A 68 14.39 -2.33 1.63
N ARG A 69 14.88 -3.24 0.78
CA ARG A 69 14.03 -4.02 -0.12
C ARG A 69 13.03 -4.93 0.59
N MET A 70 13.32 -5.35 1.83
CA MET A 70 12.41 -6.21 2.59
C MET A 70 11.08 -5.50 2.93
N LEU A 71 11.02 -4.18 2.78
CA LEU A 71 9.80 -3.39 2.95
C LEU A 71 8.78 -3.61 1.83
N TRP A 72 9.25 -4.01 0.65
CA TRP A 72 8.42 -4.44 -0.48
C TRP A 72 7.94 -5.87 -0.23
N SER A 73 6.96 -6.03 0.66
CA SER A 73 6.43 -7.36 1.00
C SER A 73 5.38 -7.84 0.00
N GLU A 74 5.30 -9.16 -0.16
CA GLU A 74 4.26 -9.82 -0.95
C GLU A 74 2.86 -9.47 -0.42
N LYS A 75 2.69 -9.39 0.90
CA LYS A 75 1.41 -8.98 1.52
C LYS A 75 0.94 -7.60 1.07
N ILE A 76 1.84 -6.63 0.97
CA ILE A 76 1.48 -5.29 0.48
C ILE A 76 1.12 -5.37 -1.01
N PHE A 77 1.92 -6.08 -1.81
CA PHE A 77 1.66 -6.23 -3.24
C PHE A 77 0.29 -6.87 -3.51
N GLU A 78 0.04 -8.05 -2.94
CA GLU A 78 -1.24 -8.76 -3.06
C GLU A 78 -2.40 -7.93 -2.53
N GLY A 79 -2.21 -7.28 -1.38
CA GLY A 79 -3.24 -6.43 -0.78
C GLY A 79 -3.63 -5.25 -1.68
N VAL A 80 -2.65 -4.60 -2.33
CA VAL A 80 -2.92 -3.50 -3.27
C VAL A 80 -3.61 -4.00 -4.53
N VAL A 81 -3.17 -5.13 -5.09
CA VAL A 81 -3.82 -5.75 -6.26
C VAL A 81 -5.28 -6.11 -5.94
N ASN A 82 -5.50 -6.81 -4.82
CA ASN A 82 -6.83 -7.20 -4.36
C ASN A 82 -7.74 -6.00 -4.08
N LEU A 83 -7.18 -4.91 -3.55
CA LEU A 83 -7.92 -3.68 -3.29
C LEU A 83 -8.42 -3.08 -4.61
N LEU A 84 -7.54 -2.93 -5.60
CA LEU A 84 -7.91 -2.35 -6.89
C LEU A 84 -8.89 -3.23 -7.66
N ASP A 85 -8.75 -4.55 -7.54
CA ASP A 85 -9.70 -5.50 -8.15
C ASP A 85 -11.10 -5.40 -7.53
N ARG A 86 -11.20 -5.39 -6.20
CA ARG A 86 -12.49 -5.19 -5.51
C ARG A 86 -13.16 -3.86 -5.84
N LEU A 87 -12.36 -2.83 -6.06
CA LEU A 87 -12.85 -1.51 -6.46
C LEU A 87 -13.15 -1.41 -7.97
N GLN A 88 -12.83 -2.43 -8.76
CA GLN A 88 -12.87 -2.40 -10.22
C GLN A 88 -12.12 -1.18 -10.80
N ALA A 89 -11.06 -0.75 -10.10
CA ALA A 89 -10.32 0.48 -10.39
C ALA A 89 -9.50 0.37 -11.69
N TRP A 90 -9.27 -0.84 -12.19
CA TRP A 90 -8.59 -1.12 -13.46
C TRP A 90 -9.39 -0.69 -14.70
N HIS A 91 -10.73 -0.75 -14.60
CA HIS A 91 -11.64 -0.60 -15.73
C HIS A 91 -12.52 0.65 -15.59
N SER A 92 -12.00 1.72 -14.99
CA SER A 92 -12.79 2.91 -14.65
C SER A 92 -13.49 3.49 -15.89
N THR A 93 -14.82 3.33 -15.95
CA THR A 93 -15.63 3.76 -17.09
C THR A 93 -16.10 5.21 -16.88
N PRO A 94 -16.03 6.09 -17.89
CA PRO A 94 -16.61 7.43 -17.83
C PRO A 94 -18.09 7.40 -17.39
N GLY A 95 -18.47 8.26 -16.43
CA GLY A 95 -19.86 8.38 -15.96
C GLY A 95 -20.19 7.72 -14.62
N ILE A 96 -19.29 6.94 -14.02
CA ILE A 96 -19.48 6.36 -12.67
C ILE A 96 -19.10 7.39 -11.59
N PRO A 97 -19.92 7.59 -10.53
CA PRO A 97 -19.54 8.44 -9.39
C PRO A 97 -18.25 7.90 -8.74
N GLY A 98 -17.28 8.79 -8.53
CA GLY A 98 -15.98 8.42 -7.95
C GLY A 98 -14.95 7.91 -8.96
N ASN A 99 -15.19 8.03 -10.28
CA ASN A 99 -14.26 7.62 -11.33
C ASN A 99 -12.90 8.34 -11.23
N THR A 100 -12.88 9.62 -10.87
CA THR A 100 -11.64 10.37 -10.71
C THR A 100 -10.78 9.77 -9.59
N GLU A 101 -11.40 9.44 -8.45
CA GLU A 101 -10.75 8.80 -7.32
C GLU A 101 -10.24 7.41 -7.68
N LEU A 102 -11.05 6.58 -8.37
CA LEU A 102 -10.65 5.26 -8.83
C LEU A 102 -9.44 5.31 -9.78
N LYS A 103 -9.41 6.28 -10.69
CA LYS A 103 -8.26 6.52 -11.58
C LYS A 103 -7.01 6.92 -10.82
N GLU A 104 -7.14 7.76 -9.80
CA GLU A 104 -5.99 8.13 -8.97
C GLU A 104 -5.52 6.95 -8.10
N MET A 105 -6.44 6.15 -7.56
CA MET A 105 -6.10 4.93 -6.82
C MET A 105 -5.37 3.93 -7.71
N SER A 106 -5.84 3.70 -8.93
CA SER A 106 -5.18 2.79 -9.87
C SER A 106 -3.80 3.31 -10.29
N LYS A 107 -3.63 4.62 -10.51
CA LYS A 107 -2.30 5.21 -10.75
C LYS A 107 -1.35 4.98 -9.57
N ILE A 108 -1.81 5.18 -8.34
CA ILE A 108 -0.97 4.97 -7.15
C ILE A 108 -0.62 3.48 -7.00
N GLY A 109 -1.60 2.60 -7.09
CA GLY A 109 -1.36 1.16 -6.94
C GLY A 109 -0.49 0.58 -8.06
N LEU A 110 -0.62 1.06 -9.30
CA LEU A 110 0.29 0.68 -10.40
C LEU A 110 1.74 1.08 -10.11
N ARG A 111 1.98 2.26 -9.52
CA ARG A 111 3.34 2.65 -9.12
C ARG A 111 3.90 1.75 -8.03
N ILE A 112 3.07 1.35 -7.06
CA ILE A 112 3.47 0.41 -6.00
C ILE A 112 3.80 -0.95 -6.62
N ILE A 113 2.92 -1.49 -7.46
CA ILE A 113 3.13 -2.77 -8.15
C ILE A 113 4.41 -2.75 -8.99
N MET A 114 4.61 -1.71 -9.77
CA MET A 114 5.82 -1.55 -10.59
C MET A 114 7.08 -1.44 -9.74
N GLY A 115 7.02 -0.70 -8.62
CA GLY A 115 8.11 -0.60 -7.67
C GLY A 115 8.48 -1.98 -7.08
N TYR A 116 7.48 -2.78 -6.67
CA TYR A 116 7.69 -4.14 -6.18
C TYR A 116 8.39 -5.02 -7.22
N ILE A 117 7.90 -5.03 -8.46
CA ILE A 117 8.47 -5.82 -9.56
C ILE A 117 9.93 -5.40 -9.85
N GLN A 118 10.23 -4.10 -9.79
CA GLN A 118 11.60 -3.60 -9.99
C GLN A 118 12.56 -4.08 -8.90
N GLN A 119 12.12 -4.09 -7.64
CA GLN A 119 12.95 -4.57 -6.54
C GLN A 119 13.20 -6.09 -6.60
N GLN A 120 12.23 -6.88 -7.07
CA GLN A 120 12.41 -8.32 -7.31
C GLN A 120 13.37 -8.61 -8.46
N ASN A 121 13.23 -7.94 -9.60
CA ASN A 121 14.08 -8.22 -10.78
C ASN A 121 15.55 -7.86 -10.57
N SER A 122 15.87 -6.94 -9.67
CA SER A 122 17.26 -6.60 -9.38
C SER A 122 18.01 -7.69 -8.60
N GLN A 123 17.34 -8.73 -8.06
CA GLN A 123 18.01 -9.92 -7.53
C GLN A 123 18.54 -10.86 -8.63
N VAL A 124 18.16 -10.67 -9.90
CA VAL A 124 18.59 -11.52 -11.03
C VAL A 124 19.85 -10.95 -11.73
N CYS A 125 20.24 -9.71 -11.45
CA CYS A 125 21.43 -9.04 -12.03
C CYS A 125 22.64 -9.00 -11.09
N GLU A 126 22.64 -9.80 -10.02
CA GLU A 126 23.85 -10.18 -9.29
C GLU A 126 24.22 -11.61 -9.69
N MET A 127 24.75 -11.78 -10.90
CA MET A 127 25.43 -13.01 -11.35
C MET A 127 26.73 -12.65 -12.05
#